data_AF-A0A938J8S4-F1
#
_entry.id   AF-A0A938J8S4-F1
#
_cell.length_a   1.000
_cell.length_b   1.000
_cell.length_c   1.000
_cell.angle_alpha   90.00
_cell.angle_beta   90.00
_cell.angle_gamma   90.00
#
_symmetry.space_group_name_H-M   'P 1'
#
loop_
_entity.id
_entity.type
_entity.pdbx_description
1 polymer ?
#
loop_
_entity_poly.entity_id
_entity_poly.type
_entity_poly.pdbx_seq_one_letter_code
_entity_poly.pdbx_strand_id
1 'polypeptide(L)'
;MSARMVFLGFGKYVRSDRIYALEPIVGGERGNGRRTLVWVEGIPDPVVASRTQETILEEMGRDAEPPRPRRRSPGAAEHPRLFAGE
;
A
#
# COMPACT_ATOMS: atom_id res chain seq x y z
N MET A 1 -6.16 17.38 -6.42
CA MET A 1 -5.65 16.07 -5.94
C MET A 1 -5.67 16.08 -4.43
N SER A 2 -6.31 15.10 -3.80
CA SER A 2 -6.32 15.01 -2.34
C SER A 2 -4.92 14.63 -1.83
N ALA A 3 -4.43 15.35 -0.84
CA ALA A 3 -3.12 15.12 -0.24
C ALA A 3 -3.15 13.86 0.63
N ARG A 4 -2.86 12.69 0.04
CA ARG A 4 -2.78 11.40 0.75
C ARG A 4 -1.35 10.95 0.99
N MET A 5 -1.17 10.13 2.02
CA MET A 5 0.07 9.43 2.30
C MET A 5 0.21 8.23 1.36
N VAL A 6 1.41 8.04 0.82
CA VAL A 6 1.78 6.93 -0.07
C VAL A 6 2.91 6.15 0.59
N PHE A 7 2.74 4.84 0.73
CA PHE A 7 3.73 3.96 1.32
C PHE A 7 4.83 3.59 0.32
N LEU A 8 6.08 3.94 0.64
CA LEU A 8 7.24 3.65 -0.20
C LEU A 8 7.97 2.35 0.18
N GLY A 9 7.54 1.69 1.25
CA GLY A 9 8.20 0.52 1.82
C GLY A 9 9.14 0.86 2.99
N PHE A 10 9.46 -0.15 3.81
CA PHE A 10 10.35 -0.02 4.98
C PHE A 10 9.94 1.11 5.96
N GLY A 11 8.63 1.31 6.15
CA GLY A 11 8.10 2.34 7.05
C GLY A 11 8.17 3.77 6.50
N LYS A 12 8.63 3.99 5.26
CA LYS A 12 8.68 5.31 4.64
C LYS A 12 7.33 5.67 4.01
N TYR A 13 6.91 6.91 4.23
CA TYR A 13 5.70 7.47 3.62
C TYR A 13 5.97 8.89 3.12
N VAL A 14 5.30 9.26 2.02
CA VAL A 14 5.37 10.60 1.45
C VAL A 14 3.98 11.09 1.08
N ARG A 15 3.82 12.41 1.01
CA ARG A 15 2.60 13.01 0.49
C ARG A 15 2.57 12.90 -1.02
N SER A 16 1.50 12.30 -1.56
CA SER A 16 1.24 12.17 -3.00
C SER A 16 1.32 13.49 -3.75
N ASP A 17 0.79 14.57 -3.19
CA ASP A 17 0.77 15.91 -3.80
C ASP A 17 2.15 16.58 -3.86
N ARG A 18 3.16 15.99 -3.22
CA ARG A 18 4.55 16.47 -3.25
C ARG A 18 5.48 15.60 -4.07
N ILE A 19 4.98 14.52 -4.68
CA ILE A 19 5.78 13.68 -5.57
C ILE A 19 5.78 14.32 -6.95
N TYR A 20 6.97 14.66 -7.46
CA TYR A 20 7.12 15.23 -8.81
C TYR A 20 7.52 14.23 -9.87
N ALA A 21 8.27 13.19 -9.47
CA ALA A 21 8.74 12.18 -10.41
C ALA A 21 8.97 10.83 -9.71
N LEU A 22 8.84 9.78 -10.51
CA LEU A 22 9.17 8.40 -10.16
C LEU A 22 10.13 7.87 -11.21
N GLU A 23 11.25 7.32 -10.77
CA GLU A 23 12.26 6.74 -11.65
C GLU A 23 12.50 5.27 -11.26
N PRO A 24 12.11 4.30 -12.10
CA PRO A 24 12.39 2.90 -11.85
C PRO A 24 13.90 2.63 -11.88
N ILE A 25 14.40 1.93 -10.86
CA ILE A 25 15.81 1.51 -10.82
C ILE A 25 15.98 0.31 -11.75
N VAL A 26 16.84 0.47 -12.76
CA VAL A 26 17.17 -0.55 -13.77
C VAL A 26 18.63 -1.03 -13.62
N GLY A 27 18.95 -2.22 -14.13
CA GLY A 27 20.32 -2.77 -14.16
C GLY A 27 20.79 -3.47 -12.87
N GLY A 28 22.09 -3.77 -12.77
CA GLY A 28 22.68 -4.53 -11.65
C GLY A 28 22.64 -3.84 -10.28
N GLU A 29 22.35 -2.54 -10.25
CA GLU A 29 22.16 -1.70 -9.05
C GLU A 29 20.85 -2.01 -8.28
N ARG A 30 19.90 -2.69 -8.94
CA ARG A 30 19.15 -3.89 -8.52
C ARG A 30 18.92 -4.33 -7.07
N GLY A 31 19.82 -3.99 -6.14
CA GLY A 31 19.95 -4.63 -4.83
C GLY A 31 18.62 -4.97 -4.16
N ASN A 32 18.57 -6.09 -3.44
CA ASN A 32 17.33 -6.69 -2.97
C ASN A 32 16.48 -5.68 -2.17
N GLY A 33 15.41 -5.16 -2.79
CA GLY A 33 14.49 -4.20 -2.16
C GLY A 33 14.57 -2.74 -2.62
N ARG A 34 15.38 -2.41 -3.64
CA ARG A 34 15.34 -1.09 -4.30
C ARG A 34 14.62 -1.21 -5.65
N ARG A 35 13.52 -0.49 -5.82
CA ARG A 35 12.70 -0.56 -7.06
C ARG A 35 12.52 0.77 -7.75
N THR A 36 12.36 1.86 -7.00
CA THR A 36 12.01 3.17 -7.54
C THR A 36 12.64 4.30 -6.72
N LEU A 37 13.18 5.31 -7.38
CA LEU A 37 13.56 6.59 -6.80
C LEU A 37 12.36 7.54 -6.84
N VAL A 38 12.02 8.16 -5.71
CA VAL A 38 10.86 9.04 -5.57
C VAL A 38 11.34 10.45 -5.29
N TRP A 39 11.06 11.35 -6.23
CA TRP A 39 11.44 12.76 -6.14
C TRP A 39 10.34 13.55 -5.44
N VAL A 40 10.68 14.18 -4.32
CA VAL A 40 9.72 14.86 -3.43
C VAL A 40 10.09 16.32 -3.24
N GLU A 41 9.10 17.20 -3.28
CA GLU A 41 9.26 18.62 -2.98
C GLU A 41 10.02 18.87 -1.67
N GLY A 42 11.09 19.66 -1.75
CA GLY A 42 11.89 20.07 -0.60
C GLY A 42 12.88 19.03 -0.10
N ILE A 43 13.01 17.87 -0.75
CA ILE A 43 14.05 16.87 -0.44
C ILE A 43 15.09 16.89 -1.56
N PRO A 44 16.37 17.17 -1.27
CA PRO A 44 17.41 17.28 -2.29
C PRO A 44 17.73 15.93 -2.95
N ASP A 45 17.68 14.85 -2.19
CA ASP A 45 17.96 13.49 -2.66
C ASP A 45 16.67 12.67 -2.78
N PRO A 46 16.54 11.80 -3.81
CA PRO A 46 15.34 11.01 -3.99
C PRO A 46 15.16 9.97 -2.87
N VAL A 47 13.91 9.72 -2.49
CA VAL A 47 13.58 8.68 -1.52
C VAL A 47 13.56 7.33 -2.24
N VAL A 48 14.43 6.42 -1.80
CA VAL A 48 14.47 5.06 -2.34
C VAL A 48 13.31 4.24 -1.79
N ALA A 49 12.44 3.81 -2.71
CA ALA A 49 11.29 2.97 -2.46
C ALA A 49 11.56 1.50 -2.84
N SER A 50 10.94 0.59 -2.09
CA SER A 50 10.93 -0.85 -2.40
C SER A 50 9.74 -1.26 -3.26
N ARG A 51 8.85 -0.31 -3.57
CA ARG A 51 7.66 -0.45 -4.39
C ARG A 51 7.96 -0.04 -5.84
N THR A 52 7.28 -0.66 -6.80
CA THR A 52 7.41 -0.27 -8.22
C THR A 52 6.70 1.05 -8.48
N GLN A 53 7.10 1.75 -9.54
CA GLN A 53 6.43 2.96 -10.02
C GLN A 53 4.92 2.73 -10.19
N GLU A 54 4.52 1.63 -10.84
CA GLU A 54 3.10 1.32 -11.11
C GLU A 54 2.29 1.28 -9.82
N THR A 55 2.78 0.56 -8.80
CA THR A 55 2.08 0.45 -7.52
C THR A 55 2.02 1.79 -6.77
N ILE A 56 3.07 2.61 -6.87
CA ILE A 56 3.08 3.95 -6.27
C ILE A 56 2.04 4.84 -6.98
N LEU A 57 1.97 4.81 -8.32
CA LEU A 57 0.98 5.55 -9.11
C LEU A 57 -0.45 5.12 -8.79
N GLU A 58 -0.71 3.81 -8.70
CA GLU A 58 -2.00 3.28 -8.26
C GLU A 58 -2.38 3.79 -6.87
N GLU A 59 -1.42 3.83 -5.94
CA GLU A 59 -1.66 4.33 -4.59
C GLU A 59 -1.90 5.84 -4.58
N MET A 60 -1.21 6.63 -5.40
CA MET A 60 -1.47 8.06 -5.59
C MET A 60 -2.89 8.32 -6.14
N GLY A 61 -3.37 7.45 -7.03
CA GLY A 61 -4.68 7.58 -7.70
C GLY A 61 -5.85 6.92 -6.98
N ARG A 62 -5.61 6.07 -5.97
CA ARG A 62 -6.69 5.48 -5.17
C ARG A 62 -7.31 6.60 -4.33
N ASP A 63 -8.62 6.82 -4.40
CA ASP A 63 -9.29 7.56 -3.32
C ASP A 63 -9.27 6.69 -2.06
N ALA A 64 -9.23 7.32 -0.89
CA ALA A 64 -9.29 6.62 0.38
C ALA A 64 -10.66 5.95 0.52
N GLU A 65 -10.84 4.78 -0.09
CA GLU A 65 -11.99 3.94 0.19
C GLU A 65 -11.85 3.56 1.67
N PRO A 66 -12.78 4.00 2.55
CA PRO A 66 -12.70 3.66 3.95
C PRO A 66 -12.65 2.13 4.05
N PRO A 67 -11.87 1.57 5.00
CA PRO A 67 -11.81 0.13 5.17
C PRO A 67 -13.24 -0.38 5.31
N ARG A 68 -13.72 -1.13 4.30
CA ARG A 68 -15.06 -1.70 4.35
C ARG A 68 -15.12 -2.52 5.64
N PRO A 69 -16.08 -2.26 6.55
CA PRO A 69 -16.18 -3.04 7.76
C PRO A 69 -16.29 -4.50 7.32
N ARG A 70 -15.37 -5.35 7.79
CA ARG A 70 -15.49 -6.79 7.63
C ARG A 70 -16.88 -7.13 8.17
N ARG A 71 -17.83 -7.43 7.29
CA ARG A 71 -19.12 -7.99 7.70
C ARG A 71 -18.75 -9.23 8.51
N ARG A 72 -18.84 -9.14 9.84
CA ARG A 72 -18.89 -10.35 10.66
C ARG A 72 -20.10 -11.09 10.12
N SER A 73 -19.85 -12.19 9.42
CA SER A 73 -20.92 -13.12 9.07
C SER A 73 -21.62 -13.47 10.38
N PRO A 74 -22.91 -13.14 10.57
CA PRO A 74 -23.68 -13.66 11.69
C PRO A 74 -23.97 -15.12 11.31
N GLY A 75 -23.09 -16.02 11.71
CA GLY A 75 -23.11 -17.40 11.24
C GLY A 75 -22.35 -18.33 12.17
N ALA A 76 -22.56 -18.15 13.48
CA ALA A 76 -22.25 -19.16 14.48
C ALA A 76 -23.28 -19.05 15.62
N ALA A 77 -24.56 -18.91 15.25
CA ALA A 77 -25.65 -19.22 16.16
C ALA A 77 -25.88 -20.74 16.10
N GLU A 78 -25.26 -21.43 17.06
CA GLU A 78 -25.87 -22.51 17.84
C GLU A 78 -26.62 -23.59 17.04
N HIS A 79 -25.95 -24.71 16.78
CA HIS A 79 -26.63 -25.96 16.40
C HIS A 79 -27.23 -26.59 17.67
N PRO A 80 -28.57 -26.72 17.81
CA PRO A 80 -29.16 -27.47 18.91
C PRO A 80 -28.92 -28.97 18.70
N ARG A 81 -28.71 -29.65 19.84
CA ARG A 81 -28.38 -31.07 20.02
C ARG A 81 -29.16 -32.01 19.10
N LEU A 82 -28.44 -32.83 18.34
CA LEU A 82 -28.94 -34.06 17.72
C LEU A 82 -27.95 -35.20 18.00
N PHE A 83 -28.03 -35.77 19.19
CA PHE A 83 -27.66 -37.17 19.42
C PHE A 83 -28.84 -37.81 20.15
N ALA A 84 -29.69 -38.46 19.35
CA ALA A 84 -30.68 -39.43 19.79
C ALA A 84 -30.32 -40.76 19.10
N GLY A 85 -30.29 -41.85 19.87
CA GLY A 85 -29.92 -43.22 19.45
C GLY A 85 -28.41 -43.46 19.53
N GLU A 86 -27.89 -44.49 20.21
CA GLU A 86 -28.42 -45.81 20.59
C GLU A 86 -27.97 -46.23 22.00
#